data_AF-A0A8B6HH47-F1
#
_entry.id   AF-A0A8B6HH47-F1
#
_cell.length_a   1.000
_cell.length_b   1.000
_cell.length_c   1.000
_cell.angle_alpha   90.00
_cell.angle_beta   90.00
_cell.angle_gamma   90.00
#
_symmetry.space_group_name_H-M   'P 1'
#
loop_
_entity.id
_entity.type
_entity.pdbx_description
1 polymer ?
#
loop_
_entity_poly.entity_id
_entity_poly.type
_entity_poly.pdbx_seq_one_letter_code
_entity_poly.pdbx_strand_id
1 'polypeptide(L)'
;MTILESADSLDGGGDTHDCGHDHGTGQQNVDHMKYERYRLGSFDRWPQSANVDKNQLAANGFYYIGDGTDDRVQCDFCKIILKKWEPGDDIQEEHRKHGPQCPYVNDPTHSGNFPLPFRRLDSINRHHHGPCHREYREREVRFQSFYNWPHPDKRPTPGELADAGFFYLGQGDAVKCFYCGGMLRHWEEKDKVWTEHMKWFPLCLFVVEHDPSCHGDIGRHLRRTISGIALSNGYSDDEINGYRQYIDDNE
;
A
#
# COMPACT_ATOMS: atom_id res chain seq x y z
N MET A 1 -24.82 6.66 -15.47
CA MET A 1 -23.57 7.46 -15.43
C MET A 1 -23.43 8.52 -16.55
N THR A 2 -22.89 9.71 -16.26
CA THR A 2 -22.58 10.78 -17.26
C THR A 2 -21.19 11.40 -17.01
N ILE A 3 -20.36 11.58 -18.04
CA ILE A 3 -19.04 12.25 -17.96
C ILE A 3 -19.21 13.78 -17.86
N LEU A 4 -18.35 14.45 -17.09
CA LEU A 4 -18.13 15.91 -17.18
C LEU A 4 -16.90 16.18 -18.05
N GLU A 5 -17.05 16.92 -19.14
CA GLU A 5 -15.93 17.41 -19.95
C GLU A 5 -15.07 18.39 -19.12
N SER A 6 -13.74 18.25 -19.19
CA SER A 6 -12.77 19.06 -18.47
C SER A 6 -12.81 20.52 -18.94
N ALA A 7 -12.87 21.47 -17.99
CA ALA A 7 -12.73 22.89 -18.30
C ALA A 7 -11.25 23.22 -18.57
N ASP A 8 -10.95 23.67 -19.79
CA ASP A 8 -9.65 24.19 -20.20
C ASP A 8 -9.34 25.57 -19.56
N SER A 9 -8.07 25.71 -19.17
CA SER A 9 -7.19 26.88 -19.10
C SER A 9 -7.76 28.31 -19.04
N LEU A 10 -7.32 29.07 -18.03
CA LEU A 10 -7.10 30.52 -18.18
C LEU A 10 -5.73 30.93 -17.65
N ASP A 11 -5.00 31.60 -18.53
CA ASP A 11 -3.68 32.20 -18.43
C ASP A 11 -3.78 33.64 -17.87
N GLY A 12 -2.74 34.16 -17.21
CA GLY A 12 -2.66 35.58 -16.82
C GLY A 12 -1.75 35.88 -15.62
N GLY A 13 -0.56 36.43 -15.88
CA GLY A 13 0.47 36.75 -14.89
C GLY A 13 0.31 38.07 -14.10
N GLY A 14 1.23 38.29 -13.16
CA GLY A 14 1.45 39.56 -12.47
C GLY A 14 2.18 39.42 -11.12
N ASP A 15 3.45 39.84 -11.07
CA ASP A 15 4.23 40.07 -9.84
C ASP A 15 3.65 41.20 -8.98
N THR A 16 3.55 41.01 -7.66
CA THR A 16 3.92 42.00 -6.62
C THR A 16 4.10 41.32 -5.26
N HIS A 17 5.21 41.63 -4.60
CA HIS A 17 5.48 41.42 -3.17
C HIS A 17 4.50 42.24 -2.31
N ASP A 18 3.78 41.61 -1.36
CA ASP A 18 3.37 42.25 -0.10
C ASP A 18 3.03 41.19 0.97
N CYS A 19 3.36 41.50 2.21
CA CYS A 19 3.22 40.65 3.39
C CYS A 19 2.15 41.24 4.33
N GLY A 20 1.03 40.54 4.54
CA GLY A 20 0.03 40.92 5.53
C GLY A 20 -1.23 40.05 5.55
N HIS A 21 -1.45 39.38 6.68
CA HIS A 21 -2.64 38.68 7.18
C HIS A 21 -3.99 39.00 6.49
N ASP A 22 -4.74 37.99 6.01
CA ASP A 22 -6.11 37.70 6.47
C ASP A 22 -6.68 36.38 5.88
N HIS A 23 -7.74 35.89 6.52
CA HIS A 23 -8.53 34.66 6.35
C HIS A 23 -8.80 34.11 4.93
N GLY A 24 -8.64 32.78 4.81
CA GLY A 24 -9.43 31.92 3.91
C GLY A 24 -8.84 31.64 2.53
N THR A 25 -8.44 30.40 2.29
CA THR A 25 -8.91 29.53 1.18
C THR A 25 -8.06 28.25 1.17
N GLY A 26 -8.73 27.10 1.21
CA GLY A 26 -8.10 25.80 1.20
C GLY A 26 -7.50 25.50 -0.17
N GLN A 27 -6.18 25.59 -0.28
CA GLN A 27 -5.42 24.97 -1.35
C GLN A 27 -4.57 23.87 -0.72
N GLN A 28 -5.16 22.71 -0.43
CA GLN A 28 -4.40 21.56 0.06
C GLN A 28 -3.84 20.74 -1.12
N ASN A 29 -2.55 20.44 -0.97
CA ASN A 29 -1.63 19.71 -1.85
C ASN A 29 -2.23 18.63 -2.76
N VAL A 30 -1.92 18.72 -4.05
CA VAL A 30 -2.46 17.89 -5.16
C VAL A 30 -1.73 16.53 -5.31
N ASP A 31 -0.87 16.11 -4.37
CA ASP A 31 -0.08 14.86 -4.45
C ASP A 31 -0.59 13.72 -3.54
N HIS A 32 -1.69 13.93 -2.80
CA HIS A 32 -2.18 12.95 -1.82
C HIS A 32 -3.09 11.85 -2.41
N MET A 33 -3.74 12.07 -3.56
CA MET A 33 -4.78 11.16 -4.05
C MET A 33 -4.26 9.87 -4.72
N LYS A 34 -2.93 9.72 -4.84
CA LYS A 34 -2.30 8.44 -5.24
C LYS A 34 -2.48 7.33 -4.19
N TYR A 35 -2.71 7.69 -2.92
CA TYR A 35 -2.97 6.73 -1.84
C TYR A 35 -4.47 6.45 -1.67
N GLU A 36 -4.85 5.17 -1.70
CA GLU A 36 -6.24 4.72 -1.58
C GLU A 36 -6.91 5.20 -0.29
N ARG A 37 -6.19 5.26 0.84
CA ARG A 37 -6.74 5.77 2.11
C ARG A 37 -7.19 7.23 2.04
N TYR A 38 -6.47 8.10 1.34
CA TYR A 38 -6.84 9.50 1.19
C TYR A 38 -8.04 9.65 0.27
N ARG A 39 -8.10 8.82 -0.78
CA ARG A 39 -9.29 8.72 -1.61
C ARG A 39 -10.48 8.25 -0.78
N LEU A 40 -10.35 7.22 0.04
CA LEU A 40 -11.41 6.74 0.92
C LEU A 40 -11.86 7.81 1.93
N GLY A 41 -10.91 8.54 2.52
CA GLY A 41 -11.19 9.63 3.46
C GLY A 41 -11.99 10.78 2.86
N SER A 42 -11.94 10.98 1.54
CA SER A 42 -12.75 12.01 0.87
C SER A 42 -14.27 11.74 0.92
N PHE A 43 -14.68 10.48 1.14
CA PHE A 43 -16.08 10.06 1.15
C PHE A 43 -16.81 10.29 2.48
N ASP A 44 -16.30 11.17 3.36
CA ASP A 44 -16.92 11.48 4.65
C ASP A 44 -18.38 11.96 4.50
N ARG A 45 -18.64 12.77 3.46
CA ARG A 45 -19.99 13.26 3.12
C ARG A 45 -20.67 12.46 2.00
N TRP A 46 -20.21 11.25 1.69
CA TRP A 46 -20.82 10.46 0.61
C TRP A 46 -22.30 10.21 0.88
N PRO A 47 -23.21 10.58 -0.03
CA PRO A 47 -24.64 10.50 0.23
C PRO A 47 -25.11 9.06 0.34
N GLN A 48 -25.94 8.75 1.33
CA GLN A 48 -26.55 7.41 1.48
C GLN A 48 -27.38 6.98 0.27
N SER A 49 -27.88 7.93 -0.52
CA SER A 49 -28.62 7.67 -1.76
C SER A 49 -27.74 7.19 -2.91
N ALA A 50 -26.41 7.36 -2.84
CA ALA A 50 -25.51 6.84 -3.82
C ALA A 50 -25.34 5.32 -3.60
N ASN A 51 -25.99 4.54 -4.45
CA ASN A 51 -26.12 3.08 -4.35
C ASN A 51 -24.84 2.32 -4.77
N VAL A 52 -23.66 2.88 -4.48
CA VAL A 52 -22.34 2.33 -4.83
C VAL A 52 -21.40 2.42 -3.62
N ASP A 53 -20.61 1.38 -3.40
CA ASP A 53 -19.70 1.27 -2.27
C ASP A 53 -18.48 2.20 -2.41
N LYS A 54 -18.36 3.15 -1.48
CA LYS A 54 -17.22 4.08 -1.40
C LYS A 54 -15.86 3.38 -1.31
N ASN A 55 -15.78 2.20 -0.68
CA ASN A 55 -14.55 1.44 -0.60
C ASN A 55 -14.11 0.93 -1.97
N GLN A 56 -15.07 0.56 -2.81
CA GLN A 56 -14.79 0.12 -4.18
C GLN A 56 -14.42 1.32 -5.05
N LEU A 57 -15.06 2.48 -4.89
CA LEU A 57 -14.70 3.70 -5.61
C LEU A 57 -13.24 4.09 -5.32
N ALA A 58 -12.87 4.15 -4.03
CA ALA A 58 -11.49 4.43 -3.61
C ALA A 58 -10.48 3.41 -4.16
N ALA A 59 -10.80 2.11 -4.09
CA ALA A 59 -9.96 1.04 -4.61
C ALA A 59 -9.73 1.16 -6.12
N ASN A 60 -10.73 1.62 -6.88
CA ASN A 60 -10.69 1.83 -8.33
C ASN A 60 -10.13 3.21 -8.75
N GLY A 61 -9.44 3.88 -7.84
CA GLY A 61 -8.70 5.12 -8.13
C GLY A 61 -9.51 6.40 -7.99
N PHE A 62 -10.75 6.34 -7.51
CA PHE A 62 -11.64 7.49 -7.39
C PHE A 62 -11.65 8.11 -5.99
N TYR A 63 -11.68 9.44 -5.91
CA TYR A 63 -12.00 10.19 -4.69
C TYR A 63 -13.26 11.03 -4.90
N TYR A 64 -13.98 11.29 -3.82
CA TYR A 64 -15.18 12.11 -3.82
C TYR A 64 -14.84 13.60 -3.95
N ILE A 65 -15.58 14.30 -4.80
CA ILE A 65 -15.43 15.76 -5.03
C ILE A 65 -16.73 16.53 -4.80
N GLY A 66 -17.77 15.87 -4.30
CA GLY A 66 -19.06 16.47 -4.02
C GLY A 66 -19.17 17.09 -2.62
N ASP A 67 -20.36 17.61 -2.33
CA ASP A 67 -20.70 18.31 -1.09
C ASP A 67 -21.68 17.54 -0.19
N GLY A 68 -22.05 16.32 -0.57
CA GLY A 68 -23.06 15.47 0.07
C GLY A 68 -24.44 15.54 -0.59
N THR A 69 -24.62 16.36 -1.62
CA THR A 69 -25.87 16.43 -2.40
C THR A 69 -25.78 15.74 -3.76
N ASP A 70 -24.58 15.35 -4.17
CA ASP A 70 -24.29 14.62 -5.40
C ASP A 70 -23.31 13.46 -5.18
N ASP A 71 -23.12 12.66 -6.21
CA ASP A 71 -22.30 11.45 -6.21
C ASP A 71 -21.06 11.58 -7.12
N ARG A 72 -20.56 12.81 -7.30
CA ARG A 72 -19.41 13.06 -8.18
C ARG A 72 -18.12 12.53 -7.58
N VAL A 73 -17.42 11.72 -8.37
CA VAL A 73 -16.09 11.21 -8.04
C VAL A 73 -15.10 11.50 -9.16
N GLN A 74 -13.83 11.68 -8.81
CA GLN A 74 -12.75 11.94 -9.76
C GLN A 74 -11.65 10.89 -9.63
N CYS A 75 -11.18 10.37 -10.76
CA CYS A 75 -10.03 9.47 -10.77
C CYS A 75 -8.74 10.27 -10.57
N ASP A 76 -7.84 9.82 -9.69
CA ASP A 76 -6.55 10.49 -9.55
C ASP A 76 -5.63 10.30 -10.76
N PHE A 77 -5.71 9.16 -11.46
CA PHE A 77 -4.72 8.78 -12.47
C PHE A 77 -5.05 9.31 -13.87
N CYS A 78 -6.33 9.45 -14.20
CA CYS A 78 -6.77 10.00 -15.49
C CYS A 78 -7.62 11.26 -15.37
N LYS A 79 -7.91 11.71 -14.15
CA LYS A 79 -8.69 12.92 -13.84
C LYS A 79 -10.14 12.91 -14.35
N ILE A 80 -10.63 11.79 -14.87
CA ILE A 80 -12.02 11.66 -15.28
C ILE A 80 -12.97 11.86 -14.11
N ILE A 81 -14.07 12.56 -14.34
CA ILE A 81 -15.13 12.79 -13.36
C ILE A 81 -16.36 12.00 -13.77
N LEU A 82 -16.84 11.17 -12.86
CA LEU A 82 -18.01 10.32 -13.03
C LEU A 82 -19.08 10.66 -11.99
N LYS A 83 -20.36 10.55 -12.39
CA LYS A 83 -21.53 10.88 -11.57
C LYS A 83 -22.78 10.15 -12.06
N LYS A 84 -23.87 10.26 -11.29
CA LYS A 84 -25.15 9.58 -11.52
C LYS A 84 -24.94 8.07 -11.59
N TRP A 85 -24.37 7.54 -10.52
CA TRP A 85 -24.18 6.13 -10.28
C TRP A 85 -25.52 5.46 -10.02
N GLU A 86 -25.76 4.34 -10.69
CA GLU A 86 -26.98 3.55 -10.59
C GLU A 86 -26.72 2.25 -9.80
N PRO A 87 -27.74 1.69 -9.12
CA PRO A 87 -27.60 0.39 -8.49
C PRO A 87 -27.17 -0.68 -9.50
N GLY A 88 -26.03 -1.33 -9.24
CA GLY A 88 -25.49 -2.39 -10.10
C GLY A 88 -24.45 -1.92 -11.13
N ASP A 89 -24.13 -0.62 -11.19
CA ASP A 89 -22.99 -0.14 -11.98
C ASP A 89 -21.68 -0.79 -11.51
N ASP A 90 -20.92 -1.36 -12.44
CA ASP A 90 -19.56 -1.84 -12.18
C ASP A 90 -18.57 -0.68 -12.35
N ILE A 91 -17.90 -0.32 -11.25
CA ILE A 91 -17.01 0.84 -11.19
C ILE A 91 -15.84 0.69 -12.17
N GLN A 92 -15.25 -0.50 -12.26
CA GLN A 92 -14.08 -0.72 -13.10
C GLN A 92 -14.46 -0.70 -14.58
N GLU A 93 -15.62 -1.24 -14.94
CA GLU A 93 -16.16 -1.17 -16.31
C GLU A 93 -16.50 0.26 -16.70
N GLU A 94 -17.20 1.02 -15.85
CA GLU A 94 -17.50 2.42 -16.15
C GLU A 94 -16.21 3.27 -16.22
N HIS A 95 -15.23 3.00 -15.36
CA HIS A 95 -13.91 3.64 -15.44
C HIS A 95 -13.21 3.31 -16.77
N ARG A 96 -13.21 2.04 -17.20
CA ARG A 96 -12.60 1.62 -18.48
C ARG A 96 -13.31 2.21 -19.69
N LYS A 97 -14.64 2.24 -19.67
CA LYS A 97 -15.49 2.76 -20.74
C LYS A 97 -15.28 4.25 -20.96
N HIS A 98 -15.20 5.02 -19.87
CA HIS A 98 -15.12 6.48 -19.96
C HIS A 98 -13.67 7.00 -19.91
N GLY A 99 -12.76 6.27 -19.28
CA GLY A 99 -11.33 6.58 -19.16
C GLY A 99 -10.40 5.47 -19.69
N PRO A 100 -10.54 5.02 -20.95
CA PRO A 100 -9.82 3.85 -21.48
C PRO A 100 -8.30 4.02 -21.54
N GLN A 101 -7.79 5.26 -21.48
CA GLN A 101 -6.36 5.55 -21.46
C GLN A 101 -5.79 5.74 -20.05
N CYS A 102 -6.59 5.48 -19.02
CA CYS A 102 -6.17 5.65 -17.64
C CYS A 102 -5.01 4.71 -17.29
N PRO A 103 -3.88 5.23 -16.77
CA PRO A 103 -2.76 4.38 -16.34
C PRO A 103 -3.17 3.33 -15.32
N TYR A 104 -4.10 3.67 -14.41
CA TYR A 104 -4.64 2.72 -13.42
C TYR A 104 -5.47 1.62 -14.06
N VAL A 105 -6.33 1.94 -15.03
CA VAL A 105 -7.16 0.93 -15.71
C VAL A 105 -6.29 -0.03 -16.51
N ASN A 106 -5.24 0.49 -17.15
CA ASN A 106 -4.38 -0.27 -18.06
C ASN A 106 -3.28 -1.06 -17.33
N ASP A 107 -2.68 -0.49 -16.29
CA ASP A 107 -1.67 -1.14 -15.46
C ASP A 107 -1.75 -0.65 -14.00
N PRO A 108 -2.65 -1.23 -13.18
CA PRO A 108 -2.81 -0.86 -11.78
C PRO A 108 -1.52 -0.99 -10.94
N THR A 109 -0.56 -1.81 -11.39
CA THR A 109 0.68 -2.10 -10.63
C THR A 109 1.75 -1.03 -10.84
N HIS A 110 1.75 -0.35 -11.99
CA HIS A 110 2.70 0.72 -12.31
C HIS A 110 2.05 2.09 -12.49
N SER A 111 0.74 2.22 -12.24
CA SER A 111 0.02 3.49 -12.36
C SER A 111 0.39 4.54 -11.30
N GLY A 112 1.27 4.22 -10.35
CA GLY A 112 1.53 5.03 -9.17
C GLY A 112 0.46 4.91 -8.09
N ASN A 113 -0.45 3.93 -8.19
CA ASN A 113 -1.46 3.67 -7.16
C ASN A 113 -0.83 3.04 -5.91
N PHE A 114 -1.17 3.59 -4.75
CA PHE A 114 -0.82 3.03 -3.44
C PHE A 114 -2.09 2.46 -2.79
N PRO A 115 -2.41 1.18 -3.02
CA PRO A 115 -3.61 0.55 -2.47
C PRO A 115 -3.50 0.31 -0.96
N LEU A 116 -4.65 0.10 -0.31
CA LEU A 116 -4.70 -0.29 1.09
C LEU A 116 -3.94 -1.62 1.32
N PRO A 117 -3.33 -1.83 2.50
CA PRO A 117 -2.51 -3.01 2.77
C PRO A 117 -3.21 -4.36 2.51
N PHE A 118 -4.51 -4.46 2.82
CA PHE A 118 -5.28 -5.68 2.56
C PHE A 118 -5.62 -5.88 1.08
N ARG A 119 -5.81 -4.80 0.31
CA ARG A 119 -5.97 -4.88 -1.14
C ARG A 119 -4.67 -5.36 -1.80
N ARG A 120 -3.51 -5.01 -1.22
CA ARG A 120 -2.24 -5.65 -1.60
C ARG A 120 -2.24 -7.14 -1.28
N LEU A 121 -2.69 -7.56 -0.11
CA LEU A 121 -2.79 -8.98 0.25
C LEU A 121 -3.73 -9.74 -0.69
N ASP A 122 -4.91 -9.20 -1.01
CA ASP A 122 -5.86 -9.78 -1.96
C ASP A 122 -5.30 -9.81 -3.39
N SER A 123 -4.54 -8.80 -3.79
CA SER A 123 -3.92 -8.75 -5.12
C SER A 123 -2.73 -9.71 -5.23
N ILE A 124 -1.96 -9.88 -4.15
CA ILE A 124 -0.92 -10.90 -3.98
C ILE A 124 -1.54 -12.31 -3.97
N ASN A 125 -2.71 -12.49 -3.35
CA ASN A 125 -3.46 -13.75 -3.35
C ASN A 125 -4.11 -14.07 -4.70
N ARG A 126 -4.68 -13.07 -5.40
CA ARG A 126 -5.31 -13.26 -6.73
C ARG A 126 -4.29 -13.37 -7.86
N HIS A 127 -3.10 -12.79 -7.69
CA HIS A 127 -1.96 -12.95 -8.57
C HIS A 127 -0.84 -13.69 -7.84
N HIS A 128 -1.08 -14.96 -7.47
CA HIS A 128 -0.04 -15.85 -6.96
C HIS A 128 1.14 -15.93 -7.95
N HIS A 129 2.08 -15.00 -7.84
CA HIS A 129 3.41 -15.15 -8.44
C HIS A 129 4.26 -16.15 -7.64
N GLY A 130 3.70 -16.76 -6.58
CA GLY A 130 4.42 -17.66 -5.69
C GLY A 130 5.65 -16.95 -5.12
N PRO A 131 6.66 -17.71 -4.69
CA PRO A 131 7.90 -17.10 -4.24
C PRO A 131 8.54 -16.27 -5.36
N CYS A 132 8.94 -15.02 -5.08
CA CYS A 132 9.73 -14.20 -5.99
C CYS A 132 11.03 -14.89 -6.44
N HIS A 133 11.58 -15.76 -5.58
CA HIS A 133 12.78 -16.55 -5.82
C HIS A 133 12.50 -18.03 -5.54
N ARG A 134 11.97 -18.74 -6.54
CA ARG A 134 11.57 -20.15 -6.41
C ARG A 134 12.74 -21.09 -6.19
N GLU A 135 13.91 -20.73 -6.70
CA GLU A 135 15.17 -21.44 -6.50
C GLU A 135 15.59 -21.49 -5.02
N TYR A 136 15.12 -20.54 -4.21
CA TYR A 136 15.36 -20.46 -2.77
C TYR A 136 14.16 -20.91 -1.91
N ARG A 137 13.20 -21.65 -2.50
CA ARG A 137 12.01 -22.14 -1.76
C ARG A 137 12.36 -23.08 -0.62
N GLU A 138 13.34 -23.95 -0.84
CA GLU A 138 13.77 -24.95 0.13
C GLU A 138 14.67 -24.28 1.17
N ARG A 139 14.36 -24.49 2.45
CA ARG A 139 15.14 -23.94 3.57
C ARG A 139 16.63 -24.27 3.45
N GLU A 140 16.95 -25.50 3.07
CA GLU A 140 18.33 -25.97 2.97
C GLU A 140 19.12 -25.24 1.88
N VAL A 141 18.48 -24.93 0.74
CA VAL A 141 19.12 -24.15 -0.33
C VAL A 141 19.42 -22.73 0.14
N ARG A 142 18.50 -22.13 0.92
CA ARG A 142 18.78 -20.83 1.57
C ARG A 142 19.94 -20.92 2.54
N PHE A 143 19.98 -21.95 3.38
CA PHE A 143 21.07 -22.14 4.34
C PHE A 143 22.43 -22.27 3.63
N GLN A 144 22.50 -23.04 2.55
CA GLN A 144 23.71 -23.22 1.75
C GLN A 144 24.23 -21.92 1.12
N SER A 145 23.36 -20.95 0.85
CA SER A 145 23.80 -19.64 0.32
C SER A 145 24.73 -18.88 1.27
N PHE A 146 24.72 -19.21 2.57
CA PHE A 146 25.53 -18.55 3.61
C PHE A 146 26.96 -19.10 3.75
N TYR A 147 27.47 -19.87 2.79
CA TYR A 147 28.78 -20.53 2.88
C TYR A 147 29.96 -19.59 3.24
N ASN A 148 29.88 -18.30 2.87
CA ASN A 148 30.86 -17.26 3.16
C ASN A 148 30.26 -16.09 3.97
N TRP A 149 29.30 -16.37 4.85
CA TRP A 149 28.70 -15.33 5.71
C TRP A 149 29.77 -14.62 6.56
N PRO A 150 29.80 -13.27 6.59
CA PRO A 150 30.88 -12.51 7.24
C PRO A 150 30.89 -12.58 8.77
N HIS A 151 29.81 -13.07 9.39
CA HIS A 151 29.62 -13.06 10.84
C HIS A 151 29.18 -14.45 11.36
N PRO A 152 30.00 -15.50 11.22
CA PRO A 152 29.60 -16.88 11.53
C PRO A 152 29.32 -17.11 13.02
N ASP A 153 30.00 -16.37 13.91
CA ASP A 153 29.90 -16.55 15.37
C ASP A 153 28.95 -15.54 16.06
N LYS A 154 28.28 -14.68 15.27
CA LYS A 154 27.40 -13.64 15.79
C LYS A 154 25.96 -13.89 15.38
N ARG A 155 25.05 -13.29 16.14
CA ARG A 155 23.63 -13.23 15.76
C ARG A 155 23.39 -12.07 14.80
N PRO A 156 22.40 -12.20 13.90
CA PRO A 156 21.62 -13.41 13.63
C PRO A 156 22.43 -14.47 12.86
N THR A 157 22.20 -15.74 13.19
CA THR A 157 22.92 -16.87 12.58
C THR A 157 22.36 -17.21 11.18
N PRO A 158 23.17 -17.82 10.29
CA PRO A 158 22.68 -18.34 9.00
C PRO A 158 21.44 -19.24 9.11
N GLY A 159 21.36 -20.05 10.17
CA GLY A 159 20.19 -20.89 10.44
C GLY A 159 18.93 -20.06 10.68
N GLU A 160 19.00 -19.08 11.58
CA GLU A 160 17.89 -18.17 11.89
C GLU A 160 17.45 -17.36 10.67
N LEU A 161 18.41 -16.92 9.84
CA LEU A 161 18.13 -16.21 8.59
C LEU A 161 17.40 -17.12 7.59
N ALA A 162 17.88 -18.34 7.37
CA ALA A 162 17.25 -19.31 6.48
C ALA A 162 15.85 -19.73 6.95
N ASP A 163 15.66 -19.91 8.26
CA ASP A 163 14.37 -20.18 8.89
C ASP A 163 13.35 -19.08 8.60
N ALA A 164 13.76 -17.82 8.74
CA ALA A 164 12.92 -16.65 8.47
C ALA A 164 12.76 -16.31 6.97
N GLY A 165 13.17 -17.21 6.07
CA GLY A 165 12.96 -17.08 4.63
C GLY A 165 14.06 -16.33 3.88
N PHE A 166 15.18 -16.00 4.53
CA PHE A 166 16.25 -15.24 3.89
C PHE A 166 17.33 -16.13 3.27
N PHE A 167 17.86 -15.71 2.11
CA PHE A 167 19.09 -16.21 1.52
C PHE A 167 20.13 -15.08 1.40
N TYR A 168 21.40 -15.45 1.37
CA TYR A 168 22.52 -14.51 1.33
C TYR A 168 22.78 -14.01 -0.10
N LEU A 169 23.08 -12.71 -0.22
CA LEU A 169 23.40 -12.08 -1.51
C LEU A 169 24.90 -12.06 -1.83
N GLY A 170 25.77 -12.48 -0.92
CA GLY A 170 27.23 -12.47 -1.13
C GLY A 170 27.91 -11.13 -0.90
N GLN A 171 27.18 -10.08 -0.50
CA GLN A 171 27.72 -8.74 -0.28
C GLN A 171 27.41 -8.24 1.12
N GLY A 172 28.47 -7.95 1.90
CA GLY A 172 28.33 -7.55 3.31
C GLY A 172 27.50 -8.59 4.07
N ASP A 173 26.55 -8.13 4.88
CA ASP A 173 25.56 -8.95 5.58
C ASP A 173 24.16 -8.88 4.94
N ALA A 174 24.09 -8.52 3.65
CA ALA A 174 22.83 -8.34 2.95
C ALA A 174 22.15 -9.68 2.62
N VAL A 175 20.87 -9.78 2.95
CA VAL A 175 20.04 -10.97 2.72
C VAL A 175 18.73 -10.59 2.03
N LYS A 176 18.13 -11.53 1.32
CA LYS A 176 16.85 -11.34 0.62
C LYS A 176 15.86 -12.44 0.93
N CYS A 177 14.61 -12.06 1.15
CA CYS A 177 13.52 -13.00 1.37
C CYS A 177 13.13 -13.68 0.05
N PHE A 178 13.06 -15.01 0.04
CA PHE A 178 12.70 -15.76 -1.15
C PHE A 178 11.26 -15.52 -1.61
N TYR A 179 10.37 -15.18 -0.66
CA TYR A 179 8.94 -15.08 -0.91
C TYR A 179 8.55 -13.68 -1.37
N CYS A 180 8.78 -12.65 -0.55
CA CYS A 180 8.40 -11.27 -0.85
C CYS A 180 9.48 -10.48 -1.62
N GLY A 181 10.70 -11.01 -1.75
CA GLY A 181 11.83 -10.31 -2.37
C GLY A 181 12.42 -9.18 -1.53
N GLY A 182 11.89 -8.92 -0.32
CA GLY A 182 12.38 -7.90 0.60
C GLY A 182 13.82 -8.14 1.02
N MET A 183 14.62 -7.08 1.10
CA MET A 183 16.05 -7.14 1.41
C MET A 183 16.36 -6.43 2.72
N LEU A 184 17.18 -7.05 3.57
CA LEU A 184 17.69 -6.49 4.82
C LEU A 184 19.22 -6.59 4.88
N ARG A 185 19.84 -5.72 5.67
CA ARG A 185 21.30 -5.61 5.88
C ARG A 185 21.56 -4.81 7.17
N HIS A 186 22.83 -4.71 7.57
CA HIS A 186 23.27 -4.03 8.80
C HIS A 186 22.68 -4.65 10.07
N TRP A 187 22.77 -5.97 10.16
CA TRP A 187 22.26 -6.74 11.28
C TRP A 187 23.07 -6.50 12.56
N GLU A 188 22.36 -6.24 13.65
CA GLU A 188 22.92 -6.14 14.99
C GLU A 188 22.71 -7.43 15.80
N GLU A 189 23.56 -7.69 16.80
CA GLU A 189 23.49 -8.91 17.62
C GLU A 189 22.16 -9.09 18.37
N LYS A 190 21.44 -7.98 18.61
CA LYS A 190 20.14 -7.94 19.28
C LYS A 190 18.95 -8.19 18.34
N ASP A 191 19.18 -8.19 17.03
CA ASP A 191 18.11 -8.27 16.04
C ASP A 191 17.52 -9.68 16.00
N LYS A 192 16.19 -9.73 16.02
CA LYS A 192 15.43 -10.97 15.85
C LYS A 192 14.93 -11.01 14.41
N VAL A 193 15.38 -12.01 13.65
CA VAL A 193 15.17 -12.05 12.19
C VAL A 193 13.69 -11.95 11.81
N TRP A 194 12.82 -12.77 12.42
CA TRP A 194 11.37 -12.72 12.16
C TRP A 194 10.76 -11.36 12.49
N THR A 195 11.18 -10.75 13.61
CA THR A 195 10.71 -9.43 14.03
C THR A 195 11.13 -8.35 13.04
N GLU A 196 12.39 -8.35 12.57
CA GLU A 196 12.85 -7.40 11.56
C GLU A 196 12.16 -7.65 10.20
N HIS A 197 11.96 -8.91 9.81
CA HIS A 197 11.24 -9.26 8.57
C HIS A 197 9.80 -8.74 8.61
N MET A 198 9.06 -9.01 9.67
CA MET A 198 7.71 -8.51 9.88
C MET A 198 7.70 -6.97 9.91
N LYS A 199 8.64 -6.38 10.62
CA LYS A 199 8.77 -4.93 10.78
C LYS A 199 8.93 -4.20 9.45
N TRP A 200 9.77 -4.70 8.54
CA TRP A 200 10.07 -4.03 7.28
C TRP A 200 9.19 -4.50 6.12
N PHE A 201 8.64 -5.72 6.21
CA PHE A 201 7.78 -6.32 5.19
C PHE A 201 6.54 -6.97 5.82
N PRO A 202 5.66 -6.19 6.47
CA PRO A 202 4.54 -6.71 7.26
C PRO A 202 3.49 -7.46 6.43
N LEU A 203 3.53 -7.32 5.10
CA LEU A 203 2.64 -8.02 4.17
C LEU A 203 3.27 -9.26 3.53
N CYS A 204 4.47 -9.67 3.96
CA CYS A 204 5.09 -10.89 3.50
C CYS A 204 4.28 -12.11 3.99
N LEU A 205 3.54 -12.77 3.09
CA LEU A 205 2.70 -13.93 3.43
C LEU A 205 3.49 -15.06 4.09
N PHE A 206 4.72 -15.31 3.66
CA PHE A 206 5.59 -16.29 4.31
C PHE A 206 5.76 -16.00 5.79
N VAL A 207 5.99 -14.73 6.16
CA VAL A 207 6.14 -14.33 7.56
C VAL A 207 4.82 -14.44 8.31
N VAL A 208 3.72 -13.97 7.72
CA VAL A 208 2.39 -14.08 8.32
C VAL A 208 2.07 -15.53 8.69
N GLU A 209 2.33 -16.46 7.77
CA GLU A 209 2.02 -17.89 7.93
C GLU A 209 3.01 -18.63 8.84
N HIS A 210 4.30 -18.29 8.81
CA HIS A 210 5.36 -19.11 9.40
C HIS A 210 6.03 -18.46 10.62
N ASP A 211 5.78 -17.20 10.96
CA ASP A 211 6.31 -16.58 12.18
C ASP A 211 5.76 -17.32 13.42
N PRO A 212 6.62 -17.94 14.23
CA PRO A 212 6.20 -18.70 15.42
C PRO A 212 5.46 -17.86 16.46
N SER A 213 5.63 -16.54 16.47
CA SER A 213 4.96 -15.63 17.40
C SER A 213 3.54 -15.24 16.98
N CYS A 214 3.22 -15.40 15.69
CA CYS A 214 1.93 -15.04 15.11
C CYS A 214 1.03 -16.26 14.87
N HIS A 215 1.59 -17.47 14.66
CA HIS A 215 0.85 -18.71 14.40
C HIS A 215 -0.17 -18.60 13.25
N GLY A 216 0.13 -17.83 12.19
CA GLY A 216 -0.78 -17.65 11.04
C GLY A 216 -1.91 -16.64 11.25
N ASP A 217 -1.99 -15.99 12.42
CA ASP A 217 -3.01 -14.97 12.72
C ASP A 217 -2.55 -13.59 12.24
N ILE A 218 -3.14 -13.14 11.12
CA ILE A 218 -2.78 -11.88 10.47
C ILE A 218 -3.17 -10.64 11.31
N GLY A 219 -4.24 -10.72 12.11
CA GLY A 219 -4.65 -9.62 12.99
C GLY A 219 -3.64 -9.42 14.12
N ARG A 220 -3.19 -10.52 14.74
CA ARG A 220 -2.10 -10.52 15.73
C ARG A 220 -0.79 -10.02 15.12
N HIS A 221 -0.48 -10.45 13.90
CA HIS A 221 0.70 -10.05 13.15
C HIS A 221 0.74 -8.53 12.88
N LEU A 222 -0.36 -7.96 12.39
CA LEU A 222 -0.45 -6.53 12.12
C LEU A 222 -0.45 -5.68 13.39
N ARG A 223 -1.12 -6.11 14.47
CA ARG A 223 -1.05 -5.42 15.78
C ARG A 223 0.38 -5.25 16.28
N ARG A 224 1.21 -6.29 16.15
CA ARG A 224 2.62 -6.24 16.58
C ARG A 224 3.45 -5.27 15.75
N THR A 225 3.11 -5.12 14.47
CA THR A 225 3.74 -4.16 13.57
C THR A 225 3.34 -2.72 13.93
N ILE A 226 2.06 -2.48 14.20
CA ILE A 226 1.50 -1.14 14.44
C ILE A 226 1.77 -0.61 15.85
N SER A 227 1.64 -1.45 16.88
CA SER A 227 1.62 -1.01 18.29
C SER A 227 3.00 -0.71 18.91
N GLY A 228 4.08 -0.75 18.14
CA GLY A 228 5.40 -0.38 18.69
C GLY A 228 6.53 -0.21 17.68
N ILE A 229 6.37 -0.74 16.46
CA ILE A 229 7.44 -0.76 15.46
C ILE A 229 7.24 0.33 14.40
N ALA A 230 6.00 0.61 14.00
CA ALA A 230 5.76 1.54 12.89
C ALA A 230 6.18 2.99 13.18
N LEU A 231 6.06 3.46 14.43
CA LEU A 231 6.46 4.80 14.85
C LEU A 231 7.99 5.04 14.85
N SER A 232 8.81 3.98 14.90
CA SER A 232 10.26 4.09 14.97
C SER A 232 11.00 3.88 13.65
N ASN A 233 10.31 3.43 12.59
CA ASN A 233 10.95 2.93 11.37
C ASN A 233 10.48 3.60 10.07
N GLY A 234 9.93 4.81 10.18
CA GLY A 234 9.66 5.66 9.02
C GLY A 234 8.37 5.35 8.25
N TYR A 235 7.44 4.60 8.84
CA TYR A 235 6.10 4.49 8.29
C TYR A 235 5.36 5.82 8.44
N SER A 236 4.66 6.24 7.38
CA SER A 236 3.81 7.42 7.42
C SER A 236 2.60 7.19 8.34
N ASP A 237 2.05 8.24 8.96
CA ASP A 237 0.92 8.15 9.90
C ASP A 237 -0.30 7.42 9.32
N ASP A 238 -0.96 7.98 8.33
CA ASP A 238 -1.13 7.34 7.05
C ASP A 238 -1.06 5.80 6.90
N GLU A 239 0.13 5.20 6.75
CA GLU A 239 0.27 3.73 6.62
C GLU A 239 -0.16 3.03 7.90
N ILE A 240 0.21 3.58 9.05
CA ILE A 240 -0.16 3.09 10.38
C ILE A 240 -1.69 3.09 10.53
N ASN A 241 -2.36 4.15 10.12
CA ASN A 241 -3.82 4.28 10.17
C ASN A 241 -4.51 3.29 9.22
N GLY A 242 -3.95 3.04 8.03
CA GLY A 242 -4.46 2.01 7.13
C GLY A 242 -4.41 0.60 7.71
N TYR A 243 -3.35 0.27 8.46
CA TYR A 243 -3.27 -1.01 9.16
C TYR A 243 -4.21 -1.10 10.37
N ARG A 244 -4.44 0.02 11.10
CA ARG A 244 -5.37 0.06 12.24
C ARG A 244 -6.80 -0.20 11.79
N GLN A 245 -7.25 0.48 10.74
CA GLN A 245 -8.59 0.28 10.19
C GLN A 245 -8.83 -1.18 9.80
N TYR A 246 -7.85 -1.83 9.15
CA TYR A 246 -7.98 -3.24 8.79
C TYR A 246 -8.15 -4.16 10.02
N ILE A 247 -7.44 -3.88 11.11
CA ILE A 247 -7.62 -4.64 12.36
C ILE A 247 -9.03 -4.45 12.90
N ASP A 248 -9.50 -3.21 12.96
CA ASP A 248 -10.82 -2.87 13.50
C ASP A 248 -11.96 -3.50 12.66
N ASP A 249 -11.78 -3.62 11.34
CA ASP A 249 -12.79 -4.20 10.43
C ASP A 249 -12.85 -5.73 10.45
N ASN A 250 -11.87 -6.43 11.03
CA ASN A 250 -11.73 -7.90 10.97
C ASN A 250 -11.70 -8.58 12.36
N GLU A 251 -12.18 -7.89 13.40
CA GLU A 251 -12.50 -8.42 14.74
C GLU A 251 -13.99 -8.30 15.08
#